data_AF-A0A5C4VYW0-F1
#
_entry.id   AF-A0A5C4VYW0-F1
#
_cell.length_a   1.000
_cell.length_b   1.000
_cell.length_c   1.000
_cell.angle_alpha   90.00
_cell.angle_beta   90.00
_cell.angle_gamma   90.00
#
_symmetry.space_group_name_H-M   'P 1'
#
loop_
_entity.id
_entity.type
_entity.pdbx_description
1 polymer ?
#
loop_
_entity_poly.entity_id
_entity_poly.type
_entity_poly.pdbx_seq_one_letter_code
_entity_poly.pdbx_strand_id
1 'polypeptide(L)'
;MSDLPARQLLLYDAATRWNAPPMWRGPEEVIEAACNCLVDGIDSPSLRLLAGASPKDPAQEIEGLVRATLQELGLPEPGTMPRTKVIGSDGMVLTRLSRDTVRFEVRSTEPELTGHEVLVYVNDVEMTRLGAGMGMDPFDLLIPENQLIATTTPHQVGIARCECGEYGCGSTDVVIVRDENAVHWDWEFEAPIRGGVSFKADEYDAEVERLGADRSWERPEDTTARLILTGADREHLDSMGMRLDWVAKDHENHDFLKVALYLGDSDWNSEKPGYQVFLRLPRKGRTPQEVATEALGLLANDPRNWSAGWHETKRGTAVPPSLAGRKWRQESIGLAVPEPKRPARGFWRRRR
;
A
#
# COMPACT_ATOMS: atom_id res chain seq x y z
N MET A 1 18.08 -16.99 26.54
CA MET A 1 17.62 -16.90 25.15
C MET A 1 18.49 -17.86 24.35
N SER A 2 17.99 -19.05 24.05
CA SER A 2 18.68 -19.94 23.11
C SER A 2 18.36 -19.42 21.71
N ASP A 3 19.34 -18.81 21.06
CA ASP A 3 19.30 -18.63 19.60
C ASP A 3 19.12 -20.00 18.96
N LEU A 4 18.31 -20.09 17.91
CA LEU A 4 18.36 -21.28 17.08
C LEU A 4 19.76 -21.42 16.49
N PRO A 5 20.26 -22.65 16.35
CA PRO A 5 21.29 -22.97 15.39
C PRO A 5 20.97 -22.33 14.03
N ALA A 6 21.93 -21.60 13.46
CA ALA A 6 21.77 -20.88 12.20
C ALA A 6 21.18 -21.72 11.06
N ARG A 7 21.37 -23.05 11.08
CA ARG A 7 20.83 -23.98 10.06
C ARG A 7 19.33 -24.20 10.15
N GLN A 8 18.75 -24.29 11.35
CA GLN A 8 17.28 -24.41 11.47
C GLN A 8 16.60 -23.16 10.94
N LEU A 9 17.20 -21.98 11.15
CA LEU A 9 16.70 -20.74 10.60
C LEU A 9 16.80 -20.70 9.07
N LEU A 10 17.89 -21.20 8.49
CA LEU A 10 18.04 -21.33 7.03
C LEU A 10 17.05 -22.35 6.43
N LEU A 11 16.79 -23.47 7.11
CA LEU A 11 15.78 -24.44 6.71
C LEU A 11 14.38 -23.82 6.73
N TYR A 12 14.05 -23.09 7.79
CA TYR A 12 12.77 -22.39 7.90
C TYR A 12 12.58 -21.31 6.82
N ASP A 13 13.62 -20.53 6.52
CA ASP A 13 13.64 -19.55 5.43
C ASP A 13 13.39 -20.21 4.07
N ALA A 14 14.12 -21.30 3.77
CA ALA A 14 13.94 -22.06 2.53
C ALA A 14 12.52 -22.67 2.42
N ALA A 15 12.00 -23.23 3.50
CA ALA A 15 10.65 -23.77 3.55
C ALA A 15 9.58 -22.69 3.32
N THR A 16 9.79 -21.48 3.85
CA THR A 16 8.86 -20.35 3.68
C THR A 16 8.81 -19.90 2.23
N ARG A 17 9.97 -19.74 1.59
CA ARG A 17 10.09 -19.34 0.18
C ARG A 17 9.47 -20.37 -0.77
N TRP A 18 9.63 -21.64 -0.47
CA TRP A 18 9.06 -22.72 -1.27
C TRP A 18 7.53 -22.85 -1.10
N ASN A 19 6.99 -22.57 0.09
CA ASN A 19 5.55 -22.68 0.39
C ASN A 19 4.72 -21.45 -0.03
N ALA A 20 5.34 -20.41 -0.60
CA ALA A 20 4.68 -19.20 -1.06
C ALA A 20 4.38 -19.26 -2.58
N PRO A 21 3.11 -19.25 -3.02
CA PRO A 21 2.78 -19.15 -4.44
C PRO A 21 3.01 -17.72 -4.98
N PRO A 22 3.47 -17.53 -6.23
CA PRO A 22 4.08 -18.55 -7.07
C PRO A 22 5.40 -19.00 -6.44
N MET A 23 5.67 -20.31 -6.46
CA MET A 23 6.89 -20.88 -5.87
C MET A 23 8.11 -20.12 -6.42
N TRP A 24 8.72 -19.31 -5.55
CA TRP A 24 9.78 -18.35 -5.88
C TRP A 24 11.02 -19.07 -6.43
N ARG A 25 11.19 -20.31 -5.97
CA ARG A 25 12.24 -21.27 -6.28
C ARG A 25 11.63 -22.67 -6.28
N GLY A 26 12.25 -23.60 -7.01
CA GLY A 26 11.91 -25.02 -6.89
C GLY A 26 12.33 -25.61 -5.53
N PRO A 27 12.03 -26.89 -5.27
CA PRO A 27 12.33 -27.54 -3.99
C PRO A 27 13.83 -27.72 -3.70
N GLU A 28 14.72 -27.37 -4.62
CA GLU A 28 16.17 -27.52 -4.47
C GLU A 28 16.71 -26.84 -3.21
N GLU A 29 16.28 -25.61 -2.92
CA GLU A 29 16.78 -24.84 -1.77
C GLU A 29 16.37 -25.47 -0.44
N VAL A 30 15.14 -26.00 -0.33
CA VAL A 30 14.67 -26.63 0.92
C VAL A 30 15.32 -27.99 1.14
N ILE A 31 15.57 -28.75 0.06
CA ILE A 31 16.33 -30.02 0.11
C ILE A 31 17.78 -29.75 0.52
N GLU A 32 18.44 -28.74 -0.08
CA GLU A 32 19.81 -28.37 0.28
C GLU A 32 19.91 -27.88 1.73
N ALA A 33 18.95 -27.07 2.20
CA ALA A 33 18.91 -26.64 3.58
C ALA A 33 18.74 -27.83 4.55
N ALA A 34 17.93 -28.84 4.18
CA ALA A 34 17.78 -30.06 4.95
C ALA A 34 19.09 -30.86 5.03
N CYS A 35 19.82 -31.01 3.92
CA CYS A 35 21.16 -31.62 3.89
C CYS A 35 22.13 -30.90 4.84
N ASN A 36 22.13 -29.56 4.82
CA ASN A 36 23.01 -28.76 5.67
C ASN A 36 22.68 -28.90 7.16
N CYS A 37 21.41 -29.07 7.53
CA CYS A 37 21.02 -29.38 8.91
C CYS A 37 21.63 -30.71 9.39
N LEU A 38 21.58 -31.76 8.57
CA LEU A 38 22.15 -33.07 8.90
C LEU A 38 23.67 -33.02 9.08
N VAL A 39 24.37 -32.27 8.22
CA VAL A 39 25.83 -32.07 8.32
C VAL A 39 26.21 -31.42 9.65
N ASP A 40 25.37 -30.50 10.14
CA ASP A 40 25.60 -29.79 11.41
C ASP A 40 25.04 -30.54 12.63
N GLY A 41 24.64 -31.80 12.46
CA GLY A 41 24.22 -32.70 13.54
C GLY A 41 22.77 -32.51 14.01
N ILE A 42 21.97 -31.71 13.29
CA ILE A 42 20.53 -31.59 13.50
C ILE A 42 19.85 -32.74 12.78
N ASP A 43 19.05 -33.52 13.48
CA ASP A 43 18.57 -34.79 12.97
C ASP A 43 17.13 -35.09 13.39
N SER A 44 16.31 -35.51 12.43
CA SER A 44 14.96 -36.00 12.65
C SER A 44 14.58 -36.98 11.53
N PRO A 45 13.63 -37.91 11.75
CA PRO A 45 13.22 -38.88 10.74
C PRO A 45 12.81 -38.22 9.41
N SER A 46 11.98 -37.18 9.46
CA SER A 46 11.47 -36.50 8.28
C SER A 46 12.53 -35.60 7.63
N LEU A 47 13.47 -35.03 8.40
CA LEU A 47 14.60 -34.27 7.87
C LEU A 47 15.50 -35.13 6.97
N ARG A 48 15.77 -36.38 7.37
CA ARG A 48 16.55 -37.33 6.54
C ARG A 48 15.86 -37.66 5.23
N LEU A 49 14.54 -37.84 5.27
CA LEU A 49 13.74 -38.09 4.06
C LEU A 49 13.74 -36.87 3.14
N LEU A 50 13.57 -35.67 3.70
CA LEU A 50 13.61 -34.41 2.96
C LEU A 50 14.99 -34.16 2.31
N ALA A 51 16.08 -34.40 3.04
CA ALA A 51 17.44 -34.29 2.51
C ALA A 51 17.75 -35.33 1.40
N GLY A 52 17.06 -36.47 1.43
CA GLY A 52 17.17 -37.51 0.41
C GLY A 52 16.21 -37.34 -0.77
N ALA A 53 15.31 -36.36 -0.74
CA ALA A 53 14.34 -36.12 -1.78
C ALA A 53 15.00 -35.61 -3.06
N SER A 54 14.37 -35.90 -4.20
CA SER A 54 14.76 -35.40 -5.50
C SER A 54 13.92 -34.16 -5.85
N PRO A 55 14.51 -33.11 -6.46
CA PRO A 55 13.74 -31.95 -6.93
C PRO A 55 12.64 -32.29 -7.96
N LYS A 56 12.69 -33.50 -8.54
CA LYS A 56 11.69 -34.02 -9.48
C LYS A 56 10.54 -34.76 -8.81
N ASP A 57 10.60 -34.97 -7.49
CA ASP A 57 9.55 -35.65 -6.76
C ASP A 57 8.26 -34.79 -6.76
N PRO A 58 7.08 -35.41 -6.60
CA PRO A 58 5.83 -34.67 -6.59
C PRO A 58 5.84 -33.58 -5.50
N ALA A 59 5.46 -32.35 -5.86
CA ALA A 59 5.48 -31.22 -4.92
C ALA A 59 4.69 -31.49 -3.62
N GLN A 60 3.57 -32.23 -3.70
CA GLN A 60 2.78 -32.63 -2.54
C GLN A 60 3.54 -33.54 -1.57
N GLU A 61 4.43 -34.40 -2.09
CA GLU A 61 5.26 -35.29 -1.28
C GLU A 61 6.32 -34.49 -0.53
N ILE A 62 7.02 -33.61 -1.24
CA ILE A 62 7.98 -32.68 -0.63
C ILE A 62 7.28 -31.80 0.42
N GLU A 63 6.01 -31.42 0.20
CA GLU A 63 5.25 -30.53 1.11
C GLU A 63 4.95 -31.26 2.40
N GLY A 64 4.55 -32.53 2.30
CA GLY A 64 4.38 -33.41 3.44
C GLY A 64 5.67 -33.56 4.24
N LEU A 65 6.81 -33.77 3.57
CA LEU A 65 8.12 -33.91 4.22
C LEU A 65 8.57 -32.62 4.91
N VAL A 66 8.39 -31.46 4.29
CA VAL A 66 8.71 -30.16 4.89
C VAL A 66 7.88 -29.93 6.14
N ARG A 67 6.56 -30.13 6.06
CA ARG A 67 5.66 -29.95 7.20
C ARG A 67 6.02 -30.85 8.37
N ALA A 68 6.25 -32.14 8.11
CA ALA A 68 6.64 -33.10 9.13
C ALA A 68 8.00 -32.76 9.75
N THR A 69 8.97 -32.33 8.93
CA THR A 69 10.29 -31.89 9.40
C THR A 69 10.20 -30.68 10.33
N LEU A 70 9.44 -29.65 9.94
CA LEU A 70 9.27 -28.45 10.77
C LEU A 70 8.62 -28.82 12.11
N GLN A 71 7.58 -29.65 12.08
CA GLN A 71 6.92 -30.12 13.30
C GLN A 71 7.87 -30.91 14.22
N GLU A 72 8.65 -31.85 13.68
CA GLU A 72 9.62 -32.65 14.46
C GLU A 72 10.72 -31.78 15.09
N LEU A 73 11.12 -30.70 14.41
CA LEU A 73 12.13 -29.76 14.88
C LEU A 73 11.57 -28.65 15.80
N GLY A 74 10.27 -28.68 16.12
CA GLY A 74 9.63 -27.63 16.91
C GLY A 74 9.58 -26.26 16.21
N LEU A 75 9.67 -26.25 14.88
CA LEU A 75 9.60 -25.06 14.06
C LEU A 75 8.14 -24.77 13.68
N PRO A 76 7.74 -23.48 13.63
CA PRO A 76 6.40 -23.09 13.23
C PRO A 76 6.14 -23.45 11.76
N GLU A 77 4.87 -23.59 11.38
CA GLU A 77 4.53 -23.74 9.96
C GLU A 77 4.68 -22.38 9.24
N PRO A 78 5.18 -22.34 7.98
CA PRO A 78 5.26 -21.09 7.23
C PRO A 78 3.89 -20.43 7.07
N GLY A 79 3.81 -19.11 7.28
CA GLY A 79 2.55 -18.36 7.23
C GLY A 79 1.72 -18.39 8.52
N THR A 80 2.13 -19.13 9.55
CA THR A 80 1.46 -19.13 10.87
C THR A 80 2.09 -18.17 11.88
N MET A 81 3.16 -17.45 11.48
CA MET A 81 3.91 -16.56 12.36
C MET A 81 3.22 -15.20 12.54
N PRO A 82 2.96 -14.75 13.79
CA PRO A 82 2.54 -13.38 14.07
C PRO A 82 3.67 -12.37 13.86
N ARG A 83 3.31 -11.09 13.71
CA ARG A 83 4.18 -10.01 13.24
C ARG A 83 5.47 -9.79 14.05
N THR A 84 6.51 -9.48 13.27
CA THR A 84 7.75 -8.72 13.55
C THR A 84 8.66 -9.06 14.73
N LYS A 85 8.35 -10.05 15.58
CA LYS A 85 9.28 -10.77 16.47
C LYS A 85 8.45 -11.63 17.42
N VAL A 86 8.34 -12.96 17.25
CA VAL A 86 7.78 -13.79 18.35
C VAL A 86 8.34 -15.21 18.46
N ILE A 87 8.64 -15.52 19.72
CA ILE A 87 8.70 -16.79 20.45
C ILE A 87 7.83 -17.92 19.85
N GLY A 88 8.47 -18.99 19.37
CA GLY A 88 7.89 -20.31 19.09
C GLY A 88 7.45 -21.03 20.37
N SER A 89 6.79 -22.18 20.21
CA SER A 89 6.05 -22.94 21.24
C SER A 89 6.80 -23.19 22.56
N ASP A 90 8.13 -23.11 22.53
CA ASP A 90 9.03 -23.44 23.63
C ASP A 90 9.74 -22.21 24.23
N GLY A 91 9.36 -20.99 23.85
CA GLY A 91 10.07 -19.76 24.25
C GLY A 91 11.03 -19.19 23.19
N MET A 92 11.05 -19.75 21.98
CA MET A 92 12.15 -19.59 21.01
C MET A 92 11.91 -18.48 19.96
N VAL A 93 12.57 -17.32 20.06
CA VAL A 93 12.35 -16.20 19.12
C VAL A 93 12.99 -16.50 17.76
N LEU A 94 12.18 -16.56 16.70
CA LEU A 94 12.65 -16.64 15.31
C LEU A 94 12.52 -15.28 14.62
N THR A 95 13.64 -14.68 14.24
CA THR A 95 13.65 -13.48 13.39
C THR A 95 13.84 -13.92 11.94
N ARG A 96 12.94 -13.48 11.04
CA ARG A 96 13.07 -13.73 9.60
C ARG A 96 14.40 -13.18 9.08
N LEU A 97 15.08 -13.97 8.24
CA LEU A 97 16.32 -13.53 7.61
C LEU A 97 16.03 -12.42 6.61
N SER A 98 16.82 -11.36 6.67
CA SER A 98 16.73 -10.21 5.76
C SER A 98 17.41 -10.52 4.41
N ARG A 99 16.83 -11.45 3.65
CA ARG A 99 17.40 -11.96 2.38
C ARG A 99 16.51 -11.70 1.17
N ASP A 100 15.37 -11.07 1.37
CA ASP A 100 14.50 -10.67 0.27
C ASP A 100 15.01 -9.37 -0.35
N THR A 101 14.75 -9.20 -1.64
CA THR A 101 14.98 -7.95 -2.37
C THR A 101 13.64 -7.32 -2.74
N VAL A 102 13.59 -5.99 -2.77
CA VAL A 102 12.43 -5.24 -3.26
C VAL A 102 12.86 -4.38 -4.44
N ARG A 103 11.95 -4.20 -5.40
CA ARG A 103 12.09 -3.24 -6.49
C ARG A 103 10.73 -2.61 -6.79
N PHE A 104 10.71 -1.32 -7.08
CA PHE A 104 9.53 -0.58 -7.47
C PHE A 104 9.64 -0.04 -8.89
N GLU A 105 8.52 0.04 -9.59
CA GLU A 105 8.48 0.59 -10.94
C GLU A 105 7.21 1.41 -11.13
N VAL A 106 7.34 2.65 -11.60
CA VAL A 106 6.18 3.46 -11.98
C VAL A 106 5.86 3.20 -13.44
N ARG A 107 4.63 2.73 -13.71
CA ARG A 107 4.14 2.44 -15.05
C ARG A 107 2.91 3.29 -15.35
N SER A 108 2.75 3.73 -16.60
CA SER A 108 1.47 4.31 -17.04
C SER A 108 0.41 3.22 -17.13
N THR A 109 -0.76 3.47 -16.57
CA THR A 109 -1.91 2.56 -16.73
C THR A 109 -2.41 2.59 -18.18
N GLU A 110 -3.23 1.60 -18.57
CA GLU A 110 -3.83 1.58 -19.90
C GLU A 110 -4.55 2.90 -20.26
N PRO A 111 -4.67 3.24 -21.56
CA PRO A 111 -5.12 4.56 -22.04
C PRO A 111 -6.47 5.02 -21.47
N GLU A 112 -7.31 4.08 -21.08
CA GLU A 112 -8.66 4.31 -20.58
C GLU A 112 -8.68 4.83 -19.13
N LEU A 113 -7.63 4.56 -18.33
CA LEU A 113 -7.51 4.97 -16.93
C LEU A 113 -6.65 6.24 -16.75
N THR A 114 -5.89 6.65 -17.77
CA THR A 114 -5.11 7.91 -17.84
C THR A 114 -4.15 8.23 -16.67
N GLY A 115 -3.84 7.26 -15.80
CA GLY A 115 -3.03 7.42 -14.59
C GLY A 115 -1.69 6.69 -14.62
N HIS A 116 -1.08 6.58 -13.45
CA HIS A 116 0.12 5.78 -13.20
C HIS A 116 -0.15 4.78 -12.08
N GLU A 117 0.65 3.73 -12.04
CA GLU A 117 0.66 2.76 -10.95
C GLU A 117 2.09 2.46 -10.53
N VAL A 118 2.28 2.18 -9.24
CA VAL A 118 3.53 1.68 -8.69
C VAL A 118 3.44 0.16 -8.61
N LEU A 119 4.23 -0.52 -9.43
CA LEU A 119 4.41 -1.96 -9.38
C LEU A 119 5.41 -2.30 -8.29
N VAL A 120 5.11 -3.34 -7.51
CA VAL A 120 5.98 -3.83 -6.43
C VAL A 120 6.48 -5.20 -6.80
N TYR A 121 7.80 -5.35 -6.88
CA TYR A 121 8.47 -6.61 -7.07
C TYR A 121 9.18 -7.01 -5.80
N VAL A 122 8.99 -8.24 -5.35
CA VAL A 122 9.79 -8.84 -4.29
C VAL A 122 10.45 -10.08 -4.87
N ASN A 123 11.77 -10.22 -4.69
CA ASN A 123 12.64 -11.20 -5.39
C ASN A 123 12.22 -11.46 -6.85
N ASP A 124 12.05 -10.37 -7.61
CA ASP A 124 11.66 -10.36 -9.03
C ASP A 124 10.24 -10.87 -9.37
N VAL A 125 9.40 -11.13 -8.38
CA VAL A 125 7.99 -11.50 -8.56
C VAL A 125 7.10 -10.27 -8.32
N GLU A 126 6.19 -9.99 -9.25
CA GLU A 126 5.26 -8.85 -9.19
C GLU A 126 4.15 -9.09 -8.15
N MET A 127 4.30 -8.49 -6.96
CA MET A 127 3.36 -8.64 -5.84
C MET A 127 2.03 -7.93 -6.09
N THR A 128 2.02 -6.80 -6.80
CA THR A 128 0.80 -6.02 -7.08
C THR A 128 -0.22 -6.82 -7.87
N ARG A 129 0.24 -7.49 -8.93
CA ARG A 129 -0.59 -8.35 -9.78
C ARG A 129 -1.07 -9.62 -9.06
N LEU A 130 -0.25 -10.18 -8.18
CA LEU A 130 -0.61 -11.37 -7.40
C LEU A 130 -1.57 -11.07 -6.24
N GLY A 131 -1.51 -9.86 -5.70
CA GLY A 131 -2.44 -9.35 -4.72
C GLY A 131 -3.71 -8.84 -5.38
N ALA A 132 -4.07 -7.59 -5.12
CA ALA A 132 -5.31 -6.99 -5.58
C ALA A 132 -5.39 -6.68 -7.09
N GLY A 133 -4.30 -6.87 -7.83
CA GLY A 133 -4.27 -6.87 -9.30
C GLY A 133 -3.64 -5.63 -9.92
N MET A 134 -3.80 -4.45 -9.31
CA MET A 134 -3.29 -3.17 -9.82
C MET A 134 -2.46 -2.42 -8.78
N GLY A 135 -1.37 -1.78 -9.18
CA GLY A 135 -0.57 -0.95 -8.28
C GLY A 135 -1.29 0.32 -7.83
N MET A 136 -0.85 0.89 -6.70
CA MET A 136 -1.36 2.19 -6.22
C MET A 136 -0.87 3.35 -7.07
N ASP A 137 -1.57 4.49 -7.04
CA ASP A 137 -1.12 5.69 -7.73
C ASP A 137 0.13 6.23 -7.02
N PRO A 138 1.16 6.70 -7.74
CA PRO A 138 2.32 7.32 -7.11
C PRO A 138 1.98 8.46 -6.16
N PHE A 139 0.89 9.21 -6.41
CA PHE A 139 0.43 10.23 -5.47
C PHE A 139 -0.05 9.64 -4.16
N ASP A 140 -0.75 8.50 -4.17
CA ASP A 140 -1.25 7.89 -2.94
C ASP A 140 -0.10 7.31 -2.09
N LEU A 141 0.97 6.85 -2.73
CA LEU A 141 2.10 6.20 -2.06
C LEU A 141 3.24 7.14 -1.67
N LEU A 142 3.58 8.09 -2.54
CA LEU A 142 4.83 8.85 -2.44
C LEU A 142 4.60 10.30 -2.00
N ILE A 143 3.38 10.82 -2.18
CA ILE A 143 3.06 12.24 -2.04
C ILE A 143 1.95 12.42 -1.00
N PRO A 144 2.06 13.39 -0.09
CA PRO A 144 3.18 14.31 0.06
C PRO A 144 4.38 13.72 0.78
N GLU A 145 4.20 12.59 1.44
CA GLU A 145 5.23 11.87 2.18
C GLU A 145 5.30 10.46 1.63
N ASN A 146 6.52 9.93 1.53
CA ASN A 146 6.71 8.58 1.04
C ASN A 146 6.32 7.57 2.13
N GLN A 147 5.17 6.93 1.95
CA GLN A 147 4.62 5.98 2.90
C GLN A 147 5.45 4.70 3.02
N LEU A 148 6.34 4.42 2.05
CA LEU A 148 7.22 3.24 2.09
C LEU A 148 8.45 3.44 2.98
N ILE A 149 8.64 4.62 3.60
CA ILE A 149 9.77 4.84 4.51
C ILE A 149 9.57 3.99 5.78
N ALA A 150 10.43 3.00 5.96
CA ALA A 150 10.36 2.12 7.12
C ALA A 150 10.78 2.84 8.41
N THR A 151 9.93 2.76 9.44
CA THR A 151 10.20 3.30 10.78
C THR A 151 10.15 2.20 11.83
N THR A 152 10.66 2.46 13.03
CA THR A 152 10.58 1.51 14.15
C THR A 152 9.15 1.30 14.67
N THR A 153 8.21 2.15 14.27
CA THR A 153 6.79 2.01 14.61
C THR A 153 6.07 1.34 13.43
N PRO A 154 5.43 0.17 13.64
CA PRO A 154 4.67 -0.47 12.59
C PRO A 154 3.58 0.45 12.03
N HIS A 155 3.52 0.57 10.71
CA HIS A 155 2.48 1.34 10.02
C HIS A 155 2.04 0.60 8.76
N GLN A 156 0.79 0.82 8.37
CA GLN A 156 0.14 0.14 7.26
C GLN A 156 0.16 1.00 6.00
N VAL A 157 0.43 0.37 4.87
CA VAL A 157 0.54 1.00 3.56
C VAL A 157 -0.17 0.13 2.52
N GLY A 158 -1.10 0.71 1.75
CA GLY A 158 -1.68 0.03 0.59
C GLY A 158 -0.66 -0.02 -0.53
N ILE A 159 -0.38 -1.20 -1.09
CA ILE A 159 0.55 -1.37 -2.22
C ILE A 159 -0.15 -1.78 -3.51
N ALA A 160 -1.35 -2.37 -3.41
CA ALA A 160 -2.17 -2.71 -4.55
C ALA A 160 -3.65 -2.47 -4.25
N ARG A 161 -4.42 -2.24 -5.30
CA ARG A 161 -5.86 -2.05 -5.31
C ARG A 161 -6.51 -2.91 -6.38
N CYS A 162 -7.82 -3.08 -6.26
CA CYS A 162 -8.64 -3.75 -7.27
C CYS A 162 -8.48 -3.10 -8.65
N GLU A 163 -8.56 -3.91 -9.71
CA GLU A 163 -8.50 -3.47 -11.10
C GLU A 163 -9.60 -2.47 -11.50
N CYS A 164 -10.64 -2.28 -10.67
CA CYS A 164 -11.61 -1.21 -10.85
C CYS A 164 -11.04 0.20 -10.63
N GLY A 165 -9.81 0.31 -10.10
CA GLY A 165 -9.10 1.57 -9.89
C GLY A 165 -9.37 2.23 -8.55
N GLU A 166 -10.36 1.76 -7.79
CA GLU A 166 -10.75 2.32 -6.49
C GLU A 166 -10.16 1.52 -5.34
N TYR A 167 -9.41 2.19 -4.47
CA TYR A 167 -8.91 1.59 -3.23
C TYR A 167 -10.09 1.29 -2.27
N GLY A 168 -10.15 0.06 -1.74
CA GLY A 168 -11.20 -0.39 -0.83
C GLY A 168 -12.26 -1.32 -1.43
N CYS A 169 -12.34 -1.45 -2.77
CA CYS A 169 -13.12 -2.52 -3.41
C CYS A 169 -12.42 -3.90 -3.26
N GLY A 170 -11.10 -3.86 -3.17
CA GLY A 170 -10.15 -4.95 -2.91
C GLY A 170 -8.77 -4.30 -2.76
N SER A 171 -7.95 -4.79 -1.84
CA SER A 171 -6.65 -4.18 -1.54
C SER A 171 -5.63 -5.21 -1.09
N THR A 172 -4.37 -4.90 -1.35
CA THR A 172 -3.22 -5.54 -0.72
C THR A 172 -2.50 -4.48 0.05
N ASP A 173 -2.44 -4.67 1.36
CA ASP A 173 -1.75 -3.78 2.26
C ASP A 173 -0.54 -4.49 2.86
N VAL A 174 0.44 -3.71 3.28
CA VAL A 174 1.59 -4.20 4.03
C VAL A 174 1.73 -3.40 5.31
N VAL A 175 2.10 -4.09 6.38
CA VAL A 175 2.63 -3.44 7.56
C VAL A 175 4.14 -3.48 7.52
N ILE A 176 4.72 -2.28 7.54
CA ILE A 176 6.14 -2.04 7.43
C ILE A 176 6.67 -1.71 8.81
N VAL A 177 7.75 -2.39 9.21
CA VAL A 177 8.53 -2.02 10.39
C VAL A 177 10.01 -2.18 10.11
N ARG A 178 10.80 -1.26 10.65
CA ARG A 178 12.25 -1.37 10.73
C ARG A 178 12.66 -2.03 12.05
N ASP A 179 13.50 -3.03 11.95
CA ASP A 179 14.17 -3.65 13.08
C ASP A 179 15.68 -3.64 12.84
N GLU A 180 16.38 -2.68 13.46
CA GLU A 180 17.83 -2.48 13.31
C GLU A 180 18.28 -2.43 11.83
N ASN A 181 18.84 -3.55 11.34
CA ASN A 181 19.40 -3.72 10.01
C ASN A 181 18.45 -4.43 9.02
N ALA A 182 17.20 -4.67 9.42
CA ALA A 182 16.19 -5.30 8.59
C ALA A 182 14.92 -4.44 8.49
N VAL A 183 14.23 -4.56 7.36
CA VAL A 183 12.87 -4.06 7.17
C VAL A 183 11.96 -5.26 6.95
N HIS A 184 10.91 -5.36 7.73
CA HIS A 184 9.95 -6.45 7.67
C HIS A 184 8.63 -5.94 7.11
N TRP A 185 8.09 -6.68 6.14
CA TRP A 185 6.74 -6.51 5.66
C TRP A 185 5.90 -7.70 6.09
N ASP A 186 4.69 -7.42 6.56
CA ASP A 186 3.64 -8.40 6.79
C ASP A 186 2.39 -8.00 5.99
N TRP A 187 1.87 -8.91 5.18
CA TRP A 187 0.73 -8.65 4.31
C TRP A 187 -0.59 -8.56 5.10
N GLU A 188 -1.49 -7.70 4.61
CA GLU A 188 -2.87 -7.58 5.04
C GLU A 188 -3.79 -7.63 3.82
N PHE A 189 -5.03 -8.08 4.06
CA PHE A 189 -6.06 -8.27 3.04
C PHE A 189 -5.66 -9.28 1.95
N GLU A 190 -5.78 -8.95 0.66
CA GLU A 190 -5.48 -9.85 -0.46
C GLU A 190 -3.97 -10.12 -0.56
N ALA A 191 -3.47 -10.95 0.37
CA ALA A 191 -2.06 -11.25 0.52
C ALA A 191 -1.54 -12.02 -0.70
N PRO A 192 -0.53 -11.50 -1.42
CA PRO A 192 -0.04 -12.13 -2.64
C PRO A 192 0.62 -13.48 -2.36
N ILE A 193 1.23 -13.61 -1.17
CA ILE A 193 1.95 -14.81 -0.73
C ILE A 193 1.63 -15.13 0.74
N ARG A 194 1.95 -16.37 1.14
CA ARG A 194 1.87 -16.79 2.54
C ARG A 194 3.11 -16.34 3.31
N GLY A 195 2.90 -15.66 4.43
CA GLY A 195 3.97 -15.15 5.28
C GLY A 195 4.58 -13.86 4.74
N GLY A 196 5.13 -13.05 5.64
CA GLY A 196 5.75 -11.78 5.25
C GLY A 196 7.16 -11.94 4.68
N VAL A 197 7.72 -10.84 4.17
CA VAL A 197 9.08 -10.76 3.61
C VAL A 197 10.00 -9.85 4.43
N SER A 198 11.31 -10.02 4.30
CA SER A 198 12.31 -9.29 5.09
C SER A 198 13.52 -8.89 4.26
N PHE A 199 13.81 -7.60 4.24
CA PHE A 199 14.85 -6.97 3.43
C PHE A 199 16.00 -6.50 4.30
N LYS A 200 17.21 -6.42 3.75
CA LYS A 200 18.26 -5.63 4.41
C LYS A 200 17.86 -4.16 4.37
N ALA A 201 18.03 -3.47 5.49
CA ALA A 201 17.52 -2.12 5.63
C ALA A 201 18.21 -1.12 4.69
N ASP A 202 19.51 -1.27 4.43
CA ASP A 202 20.27 -0.42 3.52
C ASP A 202 19.83 -0.58 2.05
N GLU A 203 19.62 -1.82 1.60
CA GLU A 203 19.12 -2.12 0.25
C GLU A 203 17.68 -1.61 0.07
N TYR A 204 16.83 -1.78 1.09
CA TYR A 204 15.45 -1.28 1.10
C TYR A 204 15.40 0.25 1.05
N ASP A 205 16.15 0.92 1.94
CA ASP A 205 16.18 2.38 2.05
C ASP A 205 16.66 3.00 0.72
N ALA A 206 17.69 2.43 0.09
CA ALA A 206 18.20 2.91 -1.19
C ALA A 206 17.16 2.80 -2.31
N GLU A 207 16.39 1.72 -2.35
CA GLU A 207 15.36 1.52 -3.36
C GLU A 207 14.13 2.43 -3.13
N VAL A 208 13.72 2.62 -1.88
CA VAL A 208 12.65 3.56 -1.51
C VAL A 208 13.06 5.01 -1.80
N GLU A 209 14.32 5.38 -1.53
CA GLU A 209 14.86 6.69 -1.89
C GLU A 209 14.89 6.89 -3.41
N ARG A 210 15.36 5.88 -4.17
CA ARG A 210 15.38 5.91 -5.63
C ARG A 210 13.98 6.12 -6.20
N LEU A 211 12.99 5.34 -5.75
CA LEU A 211 11.60 5.51 -6.16
C LEU A 211 11.07 6.89 -5.79
N GLY A 212 11.34 7.32 -4.54
CA GLY A 212 10.96 8.62 -4.02
C GLY A 212 11.58 9.79 -4.78
N ALA A 213 12.73 9.61 -5.44
CA ALA A 213 13.41 10.61 -6.25
C ALA A 213 13.04 10.56 -7.74
N ASP A 214 12.39 9.50 -8.21
CA ASP A 214 11.99 9.36 -9.61
C ASP A 214 10.86 10.35 -9.96
N ARG A 215 11.15 11.19 -10.95
CA ARG A 215 10.23 12.21 -11.50
C ARG A 215 9.99 12.03 -12.99
N SER A 216 10.51 10.95 -13.58
CA SER A 216 10.45 10.71 -15.03
C SER A 216 9.02 10.44 -15.54
N TRP A 217 8.13 10.02 -14.65
CA TRP A 217 6.72 9.76 -14.92
C TRP A 217 5.84 11.03 -14.83
N GLU A 218 6.33 12.11 -14.21
CA GLU A 218 5.52 13.30 -13.96
C GLU A 218 5.21 14.06 -15.26
N ARG A 219 3.92 14.31 -15.49
CA ARG A 219 3.47 15.33 -16.45
C ARG A 219 3.51 16.72 -15.79
N PRO A 220 3.43 17.82 -16.55
CA PRO A 220 3.44 19.16 -15.97
C PRO A 220 2.37 19.39 -14.88
N GLU A 221 1.16 18.84 -15.06
CA GLU A 221 0.12 18.85 -14.02
C GLU A 221 0.52 18.08 -12.75
N ASP A 222 1.16 16.92 -12.89
CA ASP A 222 1.61 16.08 -11.77
C ASP A 222 2.71 16.80 -10.99
N THR A 223 3.70 17.38 -11.69
CA THR A 223 4.71 18.23 -11.05
C THR A 223 4.07 19.39 -10.28
N THR A 224 3.05 20.04 -10.84
CA THR A 224 2.35 21.13 -10.17
C THR A 224 1.64 20.63 -8.89
N ALA A 225 0.91 19.53 -9.01
CA ALA A 225 0.20 18.89 -7.90
C ALA A 225 1.16 18.51 -6.77
N ARG A 226 2.27 17.83 -7.09
CA ARG A 226 3.29 17.47 -6.11
C ARG A 226 3.86 18.70 -5.40
N LEU A 227 4.24 19.74 -6.14
CA LEU A 227 4.80 20.96 -5.55
C LEU A 227 3.82 21.62 -4.56
N ILE A 228 2.52 21.61 -4.87
CA ILE A 228 1.49 22.14 -3.97
C ILE A 228 1.32 21.24 -2.74
N LEU A 229 1.17 19.93 -2.95
CA LEU A 229 0.93 18.97 -1.86
C LEU A 229 2.11 18.90 -0.87
N THR A 230 3.34 18.96 -1.38
CA THR A 230 4.56 18.92 -0.57
C THR A 230 4.94 20.27 0.03
N GLY A 231 4.59 21.38 -0.65
CA GLY A 231 4.95 22.73 -0.21
C GLY A 231 3.92 23.42 0.70
N ALA A 232 2.71 22.88 0.83
CA ALA A 232 1.67 23.49 1.64
C ALA A 232 2.00 23.40 3.14
N ASP A 233 1.78 24.51 3.86
CA ASP A 233 1.87 24.56 5.31
C ASP A 233 0.65 23.87 5.93
N ARG A 234 0.80 22.57 6.23
CA ARG A 234 -0.27 21.75 6.79
C ARG A 234 -0.65 22.19 8.19
N GLU A 235 0.31 22.58 9.03
CA GLU A 235 0.03 23.05 10.39
C GLU A 235 -0.84 24.31 10.34
N HIS A 236 -0.55 25.23 9.41
CA HIS A 236 -1.39 26.40 9.19
C HIS A 236 -2.81 26.02 8.75
N LEU A 237 -2.95 25.13 7.76
CA LEU A 237 -4.26 24.67 7.29
C LEU A 237 -5.05 23.96 8.41
N ASP A 238 -4.41 23.06 9.15
CA ASP A 238 -5.01 22.32 10.26
C ASP A 238 -5.46 23.25 11.38
N SER A 239 -4.70 24.32 11.67
CA SER A 239 -5.10 25.34 12.64
C SER A 239 -6.41 26.06 12.28
N MET A 240 -6.78 26.04 10.99
CA MET A 240 -8.04 26.55 10.47
C MET A 240 -9.10 25.44 10.27
N GLY A 241 -8.80 24.19 10.65
CA GLY A 241 -9.67 23.04 10.44
C GLY A 241 -9.76 22.61 8.97
N MET A 242 -8.78 22.99 8.14
CA MET A 242 -8.69 22.61 6.75
C MET A 242 -7.62 21.56 6.55
N ARG A 243 -7.88 20.57 5.69
CA ARG A 243 -6.89 19.57 5.28
C ARG A 243 -6.79 19.58 3.76
N LEU A 244 -5.58 19.75 3.23
CA LEU A 244 -5.34 19.58 1.80
C LEU A 244 -5.58 18.12 1.42
N ASP A 245 -6.32 17.89 0.33
CA ASP A 245 -6.78 16.56 -0.06
C ASP A 245 -6.07 16.09 -1.34
N TRP A 246 -6.48 16.62 -2.49
CA TRP A 246 -5.87 16.28 -3.77
C TRP A 246 -5.72 17.51 -4.66
N VAL A 247 -4.85 17.38 -5.67
CA VAL A 247 -4.64 18.39 -6.70
C VAL A 247 -4.64 17.71 -8.06
N ALA A 248 -5.52 18.13 -8.96
CA ALA A 248 -5.68 17.49 -10.27
C ALA A 248 -6.08 18.51 -11.33
N LYS A 249 -6.03 18.10 -12.60
CA LYS A 249 -6.67 18.86 -13.69
C LYS A 249 -8.16 18.97 -13.42
N ASP A 250 -8.73 20.14 -13.67
CA ASP A 250 -10.18 20.27 -13.61
C ASP A 250 -10.80 19.52 -14.79
N HIS A 251 -11.71 18.57 -14.50
CA HIS A 251 -12.38 17.75 -15.50
C HIS A 251 -13.38 18.55 -16.35
N GLU A 252 -13.90 19.66 -15.83
CA GLU A 252 -14.82 20.52 -16.59
C GLU A 252 -14.05 21.47 -17.51
N ASN A 253 -12.85 21.88 -17.11
CA ASN A 253 -12.02 22.80 -17.88
C ASN A 253 -10.52 22.55 -17.67
N HIS A 254 -9.92 21.84 -18.62
CA HIS A 254 -8.50 21.44 -18.56
C HIS A 254 -7.50 22.61 -18.59
N ASP A 255 -7.95 23.85 -18.84
CA ASP A 255 -7.11 25.07 -18.70
C ASP A 255 -6.88 25.46 -17.22
N PHE A 256 -7.57 24.79 -16.29
CA PHE A 256 -7.44 24.99 -14.85
C PHE A 256 -6.88 23.76 -14.12
N LEU A 257 -6.16 24.02 -13.04
CA LEU A 257 -5.84 23.06 -12.00
C LEU A 257 -6.81 23.26 -10.84
N LYS A 258 -7.35 22.17 -10.30
CA LYS A 258 -8.27 22.14 -9.16
C LYS A 258 -7.52 21.63 -7.94
N VAL A 259 -7.47 22.44 -6.89
CA VAL A 259 -6.91 22.10 -5.56
C VAL A 259 -8.09 21.87 -4.63
N ALA A 260 -8.22 20.66 -4.10
CA ALA A 260 -9.29 20.29 -3.19
C ALA A 260 -8.79 20.26 -1.74
N LEU A 261 -9.62 20.78 -0.85
CA LEU A 261 -9.41 20.74 0.59
C LEU A 261 -10.66 20.21 1.26
N TYR A 262 -10.49 19.49 2.35
CA TYR A 262 -11.54 19.26 3.33
C TYR A 262 -11.57 20.39 4.35
N LEU A 263 -12.77 20.74 4.80
CA LEU A 263 -13.01 21.63 5.93
C LEU A 263 -14.02 20.98 6.87
N GLY A 264 -13.65 20.88 8.15
CA GLY A 264 -14.48 20.21 9.15
C GLY A 264 -14.27 18.69 9.17
N ASP A 265 -15.32 17.96 9.50
CA ASP A 265 -15.23 16.51 9.70
C ASP A 265 -15.57 15.74 8.42
N SER A 266 -14.61 14.97 7.92
CA SER A 266 -14.80 14.12 6.74
C SER A 266 -15.40 12.74 7.07
N ASP A 267 -15.54 12.37 8.35
CA ASP A 267 -16.16 11.10 8.75
C ASP A 267 -17.67 11.13 8.45
N TRP A 268 -18.13 10.19 7.62
CA TRP A 268 -19.54 10.03 7.28
C TRP A 268 -20.45 9.80 8.49
N ASN A 269 -19.92 9.25 9.59
CA ASN A 269 -20.64 8.99 10.83
C ASN A 269 -20.68 10.18 11.82
N SER A 270 -19.86 11.21 11.61
CA SER A 270 -19.82 12.38 12.49
C SER A 270 -21.09 13.23 12.41
N GLU A 271 -21.56 13.77 13.52
CA GLU A 271 -22.68 14.74 13.49
C GLU A 271 -22.25 16.13 13.01
N LYS A 272 -20.94 16.38 12.89
CA LYS A 272 -20.42 17.67 12.43
C LYS A 272 -20.50 17.78 10.90
N PRO A 273 -20.80 18.98 10.37
CA PRO A 273 -20.78 19.20 8.93
C PRO A 273 -19.35 19.12 8.39
N GLY A 274 -19.20 18.48 7.24
CA GLY A 274 -17.98 18.43 6.45
C GLY A 274 -18.19 19.09 5.10
N TYR A 275 -17.15 19.71 4.58
CA TYR A 275 -17.19 20.40 3.29
C TYR A 275 -15.97 20.01 2.47
N GLN A 276 -16.18 19.92 1.15
CA GLN A 276 -15.08 19.94 0.19
C GLN A 276 -15.02 21.34 -0.42
N VAL A 277 -13.83 21.92 -0.41
CA VAL A 277 -13.52 23.28 -0.88
C VAL A 277 -12.59 23.17 -2.07
N PHE A 278 -12.82 23.95 -3.12
CA PHE A 278 -12.06 23.89 -4.36
C PHE A 278 -11.50 25.25 -4.74
N LEU A 279 -10.19 25.29 -4.97
CA LEU A 279 -9.51 26.42 -5.59
C LEU A 279 -9.22 26.03 -7.05
N ARG A 280 -9.49 26.96 -7.98
CA ARG A 280 -9.19 26.78 -9.40
C ARG A 280 -8.13 27.78 -9.82
N LEU A 281 -7.01 27.27 -10.32
CA LEU A 281 -5.89 28.08 -10.76
C LEU A 281 -5.70 27.95 -12.27
N PRO A 282 -5.64 29.06 -13.03
CA PRO A 282 -5.32 29.01 -14.44
C PRO A 282 -3.90 28.46 -14.65
N ARG A 283 -3.75 27.48 -15.53
CA ARG A 283 -2.44 26.86 -15.83
C ARG A 283 -1.98 27.04 -17.28
N LYS A 284 -2.89 27.41 -18.19
CA LYS A 284 -2.58 27.53 -19.62
C LYS A 284 -1.43 28.52 -19.86
N GLY A 285 -0.38 28.05 -20.54
CA GLY A 285 0.80 28.87 -20.87
C GLY A 285 1.73 29.18 -19.71
N ARG A 286 1.57 28.49 -18.56
CA ARG A 286 2.37 28.68 -17.35
C ARG A 286 3.18 27.44 -17.03
N THR A 287 4.30 27.63 -16.35
CA THR A 287 5.13 26.55 -15.82
C THR A 287 4.50 25.96 -14.56
N PRO A 288 4.79 24.67 -14.23
CA PRO A 288 4.36 24.07 -12.98
C PRO A 288 4.73 24.89 -11.73
N GLN A 289 5.93 25.46 -11.71
CA GLN A 289 6.45 26.25 -10.59
C GLN A 289 5.68 27.54 -10.38
N GLU A 290 5.30 28.24 -11.45
CA GLU A 290 4.51 29.48 -11.35
C GLU A 290 3.11 29.20 -10.78
N VAL A 291 2.45 28.13 -11.24
CA VAL A 291 1.12 27.74 -10.75
C VAL A 291 1.20 27.27 -9.31
N ALA A 292 2.19 26.45 -8.96
CA ALA A 292 2.38 25.99 -7.59
C ALA A 292 2.69 27.14 -6.63
N THR A 293 3.55 28.08 -7.02
CA THR A 293 3.89 29.25 -6.20
C THR A 293 2.66 30.11 -5.92
N GLU A 294 1.80 30.34 -6.93
CA GLU A 294 0.54 31.05 -6.73
C GLU A 294 -0.41 30.30 -5.79
N ALA A 295 -0.55 28.98 -5.98
CA ALA A 295 -1.40 28.15 -5.13
C ALA A 295 -0.93 28.16 -3.66
N LEU A 296 0.37 27.99 -3.42
CA LEU A 296 0.95 28.05 -2.08
C LEU A 296 0.79 29.44 -1.45
N GLY A 297 1.01 30.50 -2.23
CA GLY A 297 0.75 31.87 -1.78
C GLY A 297 -0.73 32.09 -1.44
N LEU A 298 -1.66 31.49 -2.18
CA LEU A 298 -3.08 31.55 -1.88
C LEU A 298 -3.43 30.78 -0.60
N LEU A 299 -2.91 29.56 -0.44
CA LEU A 299 -3.13 28.70 0.73
C LEU A 299 -2.58 29.31 2.04
N ALA A 300 -1.54 30.14 1.96
CA ALA A 300 -0.98 30.86 3.11
C ALA A 300 -1.79 32.12 3.51
N ASN A 301 -2.78 32.53 2.72
CA ASN A 301 -3.62 33.70 3.00
C ASN A 301 -4.93 33.31 3.69
N ASP A 302 -5.59 34.27 4.35
CA ASP A 302 -6.91 34.05 4.98
C ASP A 302 -7.94 33.49 3.96
N PRO A 303 -8.53 32.31 4.22
CA PRO A 303 -9.50 31.66 3.34
C PRO A 303 -10.70 32.52 2.91
N ARG A 304 -11.05 33.52 3.74
CA ARG A 304 -12.13 34.47 3.44
C ARG A 304 -11.85 35.35 2.23
N ASN A 305 -10.60 35.44 1.77
CA ASN A 305 -10.21 36.20 0.60
C ASN A 305 -10.17 35.36 -0.69
N TRP A 306 -10.30 34.03 -0.58
CA TRP A 306 -10.22 33.12 -1.72
C TRP A 306 -11.44 33.23 -2.64
N SER A 307 -11.20 32.98 -3.92
CA SER A 307 -12.25 32.64 -4.87
C SER A 307 -12.38 31.13 -4.93
N ALA A 308 -13.20 30.56 -4.06
CA ALA A 308 -13.35 29.12 -3.89
C ALA A 308 -14.74 28.62 -4.30
N GLY A 309 -14.80 27.40 -4.79
CA GLY A 309 -16.03 26.61 -4.79
C GLY A 309 -16.13 25.80 -3.51
N TRP A 310 -17.34 25.39 -3.13
CA TRP A 310 -17.52 24.43 -2.05
C TRP A 310 -18.77 23.59 -2.25
N HIS A 311 -18.77 22.37 -1.73
CA HIS A 311 -20.00 21.62 -1.51
C HIS A 311 -19.94 20.91 -0.16
N GLU A 312 -21.10 20.53 0.34
CA GLU A 312 -21.20 19.73 1.54
C GLU A 312 -20.84 18.29 1.20
N THR A 313 -20.09 17.63 2.08
CA THR A 313 -19.84 16.19 1.94
C THR A 313 -21.07 15.40 2.35
N LYS A 314 -21.91 15.94 3.24
CA LYS A 314 -23.19 15.36 3.67
C LYS A 314 -24.37 16.18 3.16
N ARG A 315 -25.46 15.51 2.78
CA ARG A 315 -26.72 16.20 2.44
C ARG A 315 -27.43 16.63 3.71
N GLY A 316 -27.70 17.93 3.89
CA GLY A 316 -28.60 18.37 4.96
C GLY A 316 -28.47 19.82 5.39
N THR A 317 -27.39 20.48 5.03
CA THR A 317 -27.21 21.92 5.21
C THR A 317 -27.19 22.58 3.82
N ALA A 318 -27.52 23.86 3.73
CA ALA A 318 -27.23 24.68 2.55
C ALA A 318 -26.42 25.90 2.98
N VAL A 319 -25.74 25.75 4.12
CA VAL A 319 -25.14 26.84 4.86
C VAL A 319 -23.67 26.83 4.51
N PRO A 320 -23.13 27.95 3.97
CA PRO A 320 -21.73 28.02 3.65
C PRO A 320 -20.88 27.81 4.92
N PRO A 321 -19.67 27.26 4.79
CA PRO A 321 -18.75 27.14 5.91
C PRO A 321 -18.52 28.49 6.59
N SER A 322 -18.24 28.50 7.89
CA SER A 322 -17.98 29.75 8.64
C SER A 322 -16.76 30.53 8.10
N LEU A 323 -15.82 29.84 7.47
CA LEU A 323 -14.65 30.42 6.81
C LEU A 323 -14.94 30.96 5.40
N ALA A 324 -16.15 30.74 4.87
CA ALA A 324 -16.48 31.12 3.50
C ALA A 324 -16.44 32.64 3.31
N GLY A 325 -15.62 33.06 2.36
CA GLY A 325 -15.52 34.44 1.92
C GLY A 325 -16.66 34.88 0.99
N ARG A 326 -16.73 36.18 0.70
CA ARG A 326 -17.73 36.74 -0.23
C ARG A 326 -17.64 36.19 -1.66
N LYS A 327 -16.48 35.66 -2.04
CA LYS A 327 -16.22 35.10 -3.38
C LYS A 327 -16.42 33.57 -3.41
N TRP A 328 -16.81 32.95 -2.30
CA TRP A 328 -17.08 31.53 -2.27
C TRP A 328 -18.42 31.23 -2.94
N ARG A 329 -18.46 30.16 -3.73
CA ARG A 329 -19.68 29.73 -4.45
C ARG A 329 -19.97 28.28 -4.14
N GLN A 330 -21.24 27.96 -3.89
CA GLN A 330 -21.65 26.58 -3.76
C GLN A 330 -21.61 25.90 -5.13
N GLU A 331 -20.95 24.75 -5.22
CA GLU A 331 -20.95 23.89 -6.40
C GLU A 331 -22.07 22.86 -6.26
N SER A 332 -22.88 22.71 -7.30
CA SER A 332 -23.81 21.59 -7.42
C SER A 332 -23.04 20.35 -7.86
N ILE A 333 -22.89 19.37 -6.97
CA ILE A 333 -22.34 18.07 -7.34
C ILE A 333 -23.33 17.39 -8.29
N GLY A 334 -22.93 17.19 -9.54
CA GLY A 334 -23.62 16.29 -10.47
C GLY A 334 -23.41 14.83 -10.06
N LEU A 335 -23.83 14.43 -8.86
CA LEU A 335 -23.91 13.01 -8.52
C LEU A 335 -25.05 12.42 -9.35
N ALA A 336 -24.69 11.69 -10.41
CA ALA A 336 -25.51 10.58 -10.88
C ALA A 336 -25.71 9.65 -9.68
N VAL A 337 -26.81 9.84 -8.96
CA VAL A 337 -27.29 8.89 -7.97
C VAL A 337 -27.52 7.60 -8.76
N PRO A 338 -26.84 6.47 -8.45
CA PRO A 338 -27.41 5.19 -8.84
C PRO A 338 -28.78 5.18 -8.17
N GLU A 339 -29.86 5.21 -8.96
CA GLU A 339 -31.20 4.97 -8.41
C GLU A 339 -31.06 3.82 -7.42
N PRO A 340 -31.58 3.94 -6.18
CA PRO A 340 -31.64 2.79 -5.31
C PRO A 340 -32.38 1.72 -6.11
N LYS A 341 -31.66 0.67 -6.52
CA LYS A 341 -32.25 -0.46 -7.22
C LYS A 341 -33.41 -0.88 -6.32
N ARG A 342 -34.63 -0.60 -6.79
CA ARG A 342 -35.84 -0.98 -6.07
C ARG A 342 -35.64 -2.45 -5.69
N PRO A 343 -35.85 -2.83 -4.42
CA PRO A 343 -35.76 -4.24 -4.05
C PRO A 343 -36.61 -5.00 -5.05
N ALA A 344 -35.98 -5.94 -5.75
CA ALA A 344 -36.64 -6.78 -6.74
C ALA A 344 -37.92 -7.29 -6.07
N ARG A 345 -39.07 -6.79 -6.54
CA ARG A 345 -40.36 -7.24 -6.04
C ARG A 345 -40.37 -8.75 -6.23
N GLY A 346 -40.38 -9.46 -5.11
CA GLY A 346 -40.42 -10.91 -5.08
C GLY A 346 -41.50 -11.39 -6.04
N PHE A 347 -41.06 -12.08 -7.09
CA PHE A 347 -41.95 -12.86 -7.91
C PHE A 347 -42.36 -14.10 -7.10
N TRP A 348 -43.39 -13.92 -6.28
CA TRP A 348 -44.22 -15.03 -5.87
C TRP A 348 -44.85 -15.66 -7.12
N ARG A 349 -44.28 -16.76 -7.62
CA ARG A 349 -45.06 -17.75 -8.37
C ARG A 349 -45.24 -18.98 -7.51
N ARG A 350 -46.40 -19.01 -6.86
CA ARG A 350 -47.05 -20.19 -6.32
C ARG A 350 -47.64 -21.02 -7.46
N ARG A 351 -47.55 -22.35 -7.28
CA ARG A 351 -48.40 -23.44 -7.83
C ARG A 351 -48.04 -23.89 -9.26
N ARG A 352 -47.94 -25.19 -9.57
CA ARG A 352 -48.38 -26.42 -8.91
C ARG A 352 -47.33 -27.51 -9.03
#